data_AF-A0A060R5T1-F1
#
_entry.id   AF-A0A060R5T1-F1
#
_cell.length_a   1.000
_cell.length_b   1.000
_cell.length_c   1.000
_cell.angle_alpha   90.00
_cell.angle_beta   90.00
_cell.angle_gamma   90.00
#
_symmetry.space_group_name_H-M   'P 1'
#
loop_
_entity.id
_entity.type
_entity.pdbx_description
1 polymer ?
#
loop_
_entity_poly.entity_id
_entity_poly.type
_entity_poly.pdbx_seq_one_letter_code
_entity_poly.pdbx_strand_id
1 'polypeptide(L)'
;MTTPKKHIAEIYAEQVLNGEVVCCKYVKLAVKRYFSDFEDTSDKGWHFDRNAAARAIKFIESLRHTKGEWAGCPFKLESWQQFVVWNIFGWKNGDGTRRFRYAYIEIARKNGKTALSAGIGLYMLFADGESRPELYSAATVKDQAKICFADAVEIVKATDLKKYLETVI
;
A
#
# COMPACT_ATOMS: atom_id res chain seq x y z
N MET A 1 18.68 -10.38 24.04
CA MET A 1 17.39 -10.15 23.34
C MET A 1 17.72 -9.63 21.96
N THR A 2 17.44 -10.41 20.91
CA THR A 2 17.66 -10.01 19.52
C THR A 2 16.64 -8.96 19.13
N THR A 3 17.07 -7.75 18.79
CA THR A 3 16.19 -6.72 18.24
C THR A 3 15.49 -7.29 17.00
N PRO A 4 14.15 -7.25 16.92
CA PRO A 4 13.44 -7.76 15.76
C PRO A 4 13.95 -7.05 14.49
N LYS A 5 14.16 -7.82 13.42
CA LYS A 5 14.64 -7.30 12.13
C LYS A 5 13.67 -6.22 11.63
N LYS A 6 14.17 -5.01 11.38
CA LYS A 6 13.38 -3.89 10.85
C LYS A 6 12.81 -4.23 9.47
N HIS A 7 11.59 -3.78 9.22
CA HIS A 7 10.97 -3.87 7.91
C HIS A 7 11.60 -2.83 6.95
N ILE A 8 11.60 -3.09 5.64
CA ILE A 8 12.17 -2.16 4.62
C ILE A 8 11.52 -0.77 4.71
N ALA A 9 10.21 -0.72 4.98
CA ALA A 9 9.48 0.52 5.22
C ALA A 9 10.03 1.35 6.40
N GLU A 10 10.48 0.70 7.47
CA GLU A 10 11.07 1.37 8.63
C GLU A 10 12.48 1.87 8.31
N ILE A 11 13.25 1.05 7.60
CA ILE A 11 14.58 1.43 7.11
C ILE A 11 14.45 2.68 6.22
N TYR A 12 13.50 2.69 5.28
CA TYR A 12 13.22 3.86 4.46
C TYR A 12 12.91 5.11 5.28
N ALA A 13 12.07 4.99 6.32
CA ALA A 13 11.74 6.10 7.20
C ALA A 13 12.99 6.64 7.92
N GLU A 14 13.86 5.78 8.41
CA GLU A 14 15.14 6.15 9.04
C GLU A 14 16.07 6.85 8.05
N GLN A 15 16.21 6.29 6.84
CA GLN A 15 17.05 6.87 5.79
C GLN A 15 16.56 8.26 5.35
N VAL A 16 15.25 8.48 5.27
CA VAL A 16 14.68 9.81 5.01
C VAL A 16 14.97 10.76 6.16
N LEU A 17 14.85 10.31 7.41
CA LEU A 17 15.11 11.14 8.59
C LEU A 17 16.58 11.55 8.68
N ASN A 18 17.50 10.63 8.37
CA ASN A 18 18.94 10.84 8.34
C ASN A 18 19.41 11.64 7.13
N GLY A 19 18.56 11.86 6.13
CA GLY A 19 18.90 12.57 4.89
C GLY A 19 19.65 11.72 3.86
N GLU A 20 19.72 10.40 4.04
CA GLU A 20 20.29 9.44 3.08
C GLU A 20 19.42 9.33 1.82
N VAL A 21 18.10 9.43 1.98
CA VAL A 21 17.14 9.48 0.87
C VAL A 21 16.75 10.93 0.59
N VAL A 22 17.16 11.44 -0.57
CA VAL A 22 16.76 12.76 -1.05
C VAL A 22 15.29 12.74 -1.44
N CYS A 23 14.47 13.55 -0.75
CA CYS A 23 13.04 13.63 -0.99
C CYS A 23 12.49 15.03 -0.69
N CYS A 24 11.27 15.30 -1.14
CA CYS A 24 10.62 16.58 -0.95
C CYS A 24 10.20 16.81 0.52
N LYS A 25 9.87 18.06 0.84
CA LYS A 25 9.40 18.47 2.18
C LYS A 25 8.26 17.59 2.71
N TYR A 26 7.31 17.22 1.85
CA TYR A 26 6.12 16.47 2.28
C TYR A 26 6.44 15.02 2.68
N VAL A 27 7.39 14.37 2.00
CA VAL A 27 7.87 13.03 2.40
C VAL A 27 8.56 13.09 3.76
N LYS A 28 9.42 14.10 3.99
CA LYS A 28 10.05 14.32 5.29
C LYS A 28 9.03 14.54 6.40
N LEU A 29 7.96 15.31 6.14
CA LEU A 29 6.88 15.52 7.10
C LEU A 29 6.08 14.22 7.38
N ALA A 30 5.82 13.40 6.36
CA ALA A 30 5.15 12.11 6.54
C ALA A 30 5.99 11.15 7.41
N VAL A 31 7.31 11.12 7.22
CA VAL A 31 8.24 10.34 8.03
C VAL A 31 8.32 10.86 9.47
N LYS A 32 8.39 12.18 9.66
CA LYS A 32 8.34 12.77 11.01
C LYS A 32 7.04 12.43 11.74
N ARG A 33 5.90 12.52 11.05
CA ARG A 33 4.59 12.10 11.58
C ARG A 33 4.62 10.62 11.99
N TYR A 34 5.15 9.75 11.13
CA TYR A 34 5.27 8.32 11.44
C TYR A 34 6.00 8.06 12.76
N PHE A 35 7.13 8.73 13.02
CA PHE A 35 7.84 8.58 14.30
C PHE A 35 7.10 9.22 15.48
N SER A 36 6.58 10.44 15.31
CA SER A 36 5.80 11.14 16.36
C SER A 36 4.55 10.37 16.75
N ASP A 37 3.92 9.66 15.81
CA ASP A 37 2.73 8.86 16.07
C ASP A 37 2.99 7.69 17.04
N PHE A 38 4.24 7.21 17.18
CA PHE A 38 4.61 6.20 18.18
C PHE A 38 4.70 6.77 19.60
N GLU A 39 5.16 8.00 19.73
CA GLU A 39 5.29 8.70 21.03
C GLU A 39 3.91 8.98 21.64
N ASP A 40 2.90 9.21 20.80
CA ASP A 40 1.55 9.58 21.19
C ASP A 40 0.57 8.39 21.40
N THR A 41 1.05 7.14 21.34
CA THR A 41 0.17 5.95 21.28
C THR A 41 -0.69 5.76 22.54
N SER A 42 -0.18 6.08 23.73
CA SER A 42 -0.93 5.91 25.00
C SER A 42 -2.11 6.86 25.14
N ASP A 43 -1.95 8.09 24.67
CA ASP A 43 -2.88 9.18 24.99
C ASP A 43 -3.98 9.33 23.93
N LYS A 44 -3.71 8.87 22.70
CA LYS A 44 -4.60 9.09 21.54
C LYS A 44 -5.35 7.83 21.08
N GLY A 45 -5.12 6.69 21.72
CA GLY A 45 -5.91 5.48 21.52
C GLY A 45 -5.68 4.78 20.17
N TRP A 46 -4.49 4.90 19.59
CA TRP A 46 -4.08 4.15 18.40
C TRP A 46 -2.80 3.36 18.65
N HIS A 47 -2.57 2.33 17.83
CA HIS A 47 -1.38 1.50 17.88
C HIS A 47 -0.91 1.16 16.47
N PHE A 48 0.33 0.67 16.39
CA PHE A 48 0.91 0.23 15.12
C PHE A 48 0.95 -1.30 15.04
N ASP A 49 0.15 -1.87 14.14
CA ASP A 49 0.12 -3.29 13.82
C ASP A 49 1.07 -3.61 12.65
N ARG A 50 2.30 -3.99 13.00
CA ARG A 50 3.34 -4.40 12.04
C ARG A 50 2.91 -5.59 11.18
N ASN A 51 2.12 -6.51 11.73
CA ASN A 51 1.72 -7.72 11.03
C ASN A 51 0.66 -7.41 9.96
N ALA A 52 -0.32 -6.55 10.27
CA ALA A 52 -1.29 -6.08 9.28
C ALA A 52 -0.62 -5.36 8.12
N ALA A 53 0.32 -4.46 8.44
CA ALA A 53 1.08 -3.71 7.44
C ALA A 53 1.93 -4.64 6.55
N ALA A 54 2.69 -5.57 7.15
CA ALA A 54 3.49 -6.55 6.42
C ALA A 54 2.63 -7.51 5.58
N ARG A 55 1.43 -7.88 6.06
CA ARG A 55 0.49 -8.73 5.31
C ARG A 55 0.03 -8.04 4.03
N ALA A 56 -0.32 -6.76 4.11
CA ALA A 56 -0.72 -5.97 2.93
C ALA A 56 0.41 -5.87 1.90
N ILE A 57 1.63 -5.58 2.36
CA ILE A 57 2.83 -5.53 1.50
C ILE A 57 3.07 -6.88 0.83
N LYS A 58 3.11 -7.97 1.60
CA LYS A 58 3.31 -9.33 1.06
C LYS A 58 2.22 -9.74 0.07
N PHE A 59 0.97 -9.36 0.32
CA PHE A 59 -0.12 -9.62 -0.62
C PHE A 59 0.15 -8.91 -1.95
N ILE A 60 0.45 -7.61 -1.91
CA ILE A 60 0.72 -6.81 -3.11
C ILE A 60 1.94 -7.37 -3.86
N GLU A 61 3.00 -7.77 -3.15
CA GLU A 61 4.21 -8.36 -3.76
C GLU A 61 4.00 -9.78 -4.31
N SER A 62 2.93 -10.46 -3.91
CA SER A 62 2.55 -11.76 -4.49
C SER A 62 1.80 -11.62 -5.82
N LEU A 63 1.36 -10.41 -6.16
CA LEU A 63 0.77 -10.09 -7.46
C LEU A 63 1.86 -10.06 -8.54
N ARG A 64 1.44 -10.14 -9.80
CA ARG A 64 2.34 -10.10 -10.96
C ARG A 64 2.06 -8.89 -11.84
N HIS A 65 3.11 -8.31 -12.39
CA HIS A 65 2.98 -7.34 -13.47
C HIS A 65 2.32 -8.01 -14.68
N THR A 66 1.42 -7.28 -15.34
CA THR A 66 0.65 -7.79 -16.49
C THR A 66 1.04 -7.15 -17.81
N LYS A 67 1.90 -6.14 -17.78
CA LYS A 67 2.24 -5.30 -18.94
C LYS A 67 3.73 -4.95 -18.98
N GLY A 68 4.21 -4.70 -20.21
CA GLY A 68 5.58 -4.25 -20.49
C GLY A 68 6.62 -5.35 -20.32
N GLU A 69 7.90 -4.95 -20.25
CA GLU A 69 9.05 -5.85 -20.09
C GLU A 69 9.01 -6.69 -18.79
N TRP A 70 8.22 -6.24 -17.80
CA TRP A 70 8.08 -6.89 -16.50
C TRP A 70 6.92 -7.89 -16.45
N ALA A 71 6.18 -8.10 -17.55
CA ALA A 71 5.03 -8.98 -17.58
C ALA A 71 5.39 -10.39 -17.06
N GLY A 72 4.59 -10.90 -16.11
CA GLY A 72 4.82 -12.17 -15.44
C GLY A 72 5.78 -12.10 -14.24
N CYS A 73 6.54 -11.02 -14.05
CA CYS A 73 7.39 -10.84 -12.86
C CYS A 73 6.55 -10.44 -11.62
N PRO A 74 6.98 -10.84 -10.41
CA PRO A 74 6.36 -10.37 -9.16
C PRO A 74 6.42 -8.85 -9.02
N PHE A 75 5.37 -8.27 -8.47
CA PHE A 75 5.26 -6.83 -8.23
C PHE A 75 6.08 -6.40 -7.01
N LYS A 76 7.39 -6.20 -7.17
CA LYS A 76 8.25 -5.77 -6.05
C LYS A 76 7.97 -4.31 -5.70
N LEU A 77 7.59 -4.05 -4.45
CA LEU A 77 7.33 -2.69 -3.98
C LEU A 77 8.65 -2.00 -3.66
N GLU A 78 8.84 -0.80 -4.23
CA GLU A 78 9.94 0.08 -3.83
C GLU A 78 9.82 0.47 -2.35
N SER A 79 10.92 0.80 -1.71
CA SER A 79 10.96 1.09 -0.26
C SER A 79 9.97 2.19 0.17
N TRP A 80 9.79 3.22 -0.67
CA TRP A 80 8.78 4.27 -0.44
C TRP A 80 7.34 3.78 -0.64
N GLN A 81 7.09 2.88 -1.59
CA GLN A 81 5.76 2.28 -1.80
C GLN A 81 5.40 1.38 -0.63
N GLN A 82 6.38 0.61 -0.13
CA GLN A 82 6.25 -0.14 1.10
C GLN A 82 5.94 0.80 2.27
N PHE A 83 6.62 1.94 2.41
CA PHE A 83 6.31 2.92 3.45
C PHE A 83 4.89 3.49 3.36
N VAL A 84 4.37 3.73 2.16
CA VAL A 84 2.98 4.15 1.94
C VAL A 84 2.01 3.07 2.44
N VAL A 85 2.15 1.83 1.96
CA VAL A 85 1.29 0.69 2.36
C VAL A 85 1.42 0.42 3.87
N TRP A 86 2.63 0.55 4.40
CA TRP A 86 2.96 0.38 5.82
C TRP A 86 2.16 1.33 6.70
N ASN A 87 2.09 2.62 6.31
CA ASN A 87 1.31 3.60 7.04
C ASN A 87 -0.20 3.39 6.88
N ILE A 88 -0.67 3.06 5.67
CA ILE A 88 -2.11 2.88 5.41
C ILE A 88 -2.67 1.73 6.25
N PHE A 89 -2.00 0.58 6.27
CA PHE A 89 -2.54 -0.64 6.89
C PHE A 89 -1.98 -0.94 8.29
N GLY A 90 -0.91 -0.28 8.70
CA GLY A 90 -0.29 -0.50 10.02
C GLY A 90 -0.90 0.30 11.15
N TRP A 91 -1.33 1.55 10.91
CA TRP A 91 -1.93 2.37 11.97
C TRP A 91 -3.40 1.99 12.20
N LYS A 92 -3.70 1.56 13.43
CA LYS A 92 -5.04 1.14 13.86
C LYS A 92 -5.51 1.90 15.09
N ASN A 93 -6.81 2.17 15.17
CA ASN A 93 -7.45 2.66 16.38
C ASN A 93 -7.56 1.54 17.43
N GLY A 94 -7.94 1.89 18.66
CA GLY A 94 -8.09 0.94 19.77
C GLY A 94 -9.15 -0.15 19.51
N ASP A 95 -10.12 0.10 18.64
CA ASP A 95 -11.13 -0.87 18.19
C ASP A 95 -10.64 -1.79 17.06
N GLY A 96 -9.40 -1.63 16.61
CA GLY A 96 -8.79 -2.40 15.52
C GLY A 96 -9.08 -1.87 14.11
N THR A 97 -9.91 -0.83 13.98
CA THR A 97 -10.17 -0.18 12.68
C THR A 97 -8.97 0.60 12.18
N ARG A 98 -8.87 0.83 10.87
CA ARG A 98 -7.79 1.63 10.28
C ARG A 98 -7.88 3.08 10.76
N ARG A 99 -6.76 3.63 11.26
CA ARG A 99 -6.67 5.04 11.67
C ARG A 99 -6.81 5.99 10.48
N PHE A 100 -6.04 5.75 9.41
CA PHE A 100 -6.06 6.59 8.22
C PHE A 100 -7.13 6.13 7.24
N ARG A 101 -8.24 6.87 7.19
CA ARG A 101 -9.33 6.63 6.21
C ARG A 101 -9.05 7.25 4.84
N TYR A 102 -8.16 8.23 4.78
CA TYR A 102 -7.78 8.94 3.56
C TYR A 102 -6.26 8.92 3.39
N ALA A 103 -5.81 8.53 2.21
CA ALA A 103 -4.40 8.60 1.80
C ALA A 103 -4.30 9.45 0.53
N TYR A 104 -3.51 10.51 0.60
CA TYR A 104 -3.21 11.37 -0.56
C TYR A 104 -1.73 11.20 -0.92
N ILE A 105 -1.46 10.82 -2.17
CA ILE A 105 -0.12 10.48 -2.63
C ILE A 105 0.13 11.12 -3.99
N GLU A 106 1.10 12.03 -4.05
CA GLU A 106 1.54 12.65 -5.29
C GLU A 106 2.72 11.86 -5.86
N ILE A 107 2.53 11.29 -7.05
CA ILE A 107 3.52 10.41 -7.68
C ILE A 107 3.79 10.89 -9.10
N ALA A 108 5.06 11.11 -9.42
CA ALA A 108 5.49 11.48 -10.77
C ALA A 108 5.17 10.37 -11.79
N ARG A 109 5.05 10.73 -13.08
CA ARG A 109 4.76 9.76 -14.14
C ARG A 109 5.82 8.64 -14.18
N LYS A 110 5.40 7.44 -14.61
CA LYS A 110 6.23 6.22 -14.73
C LYS A 110 6.74 5.60 -13.41
N ASN A 111 6.25 6.03 -12.24
CA ASN A 111 6.62 5.44 -10.94
C ASN A 111 5.62 4.38 -10.42
N GLY A 112 5.03 3.59 -11.32
CA GLY A 112 4.17 2.46 -10.94
C GLY A 112 2.87 2.80 -10.19
N LYS A 113 2.41 4.06 -10.22
CA LYS A 113 1.24 4.50 -9.43
C LYS A 113 -0.04 3.70 -9.69
N THR A 114 -0.30 3.31 -10.93
CA THR A 114 -1.51 2.57 -11.30
C THR A 114 -1.46 1.16 -10.75
N ALA A 115 -0.31 0.49 -10.90
CA ALA A 115 -0.12 -0.85 -10.39
C ALA A 115 -0.16 -0.90 -8.86
N LEU A 116 0.41 0.11 -8.17
CA LEU A 116 0.27 0.25 -6.72
C LEU A 116 -1.21 0.41 -6.32
N SER A 117 -1.96 1.25 -7.03
CA SER A 117 -3.39 1.48 -6.75
C SER A 117 -4.23 0.22 -6.98
N ALA A 118 -3.95 -0.53 -8.06
CA ALA A 118 -4.60 -1.81 -8.34
C ALA A 118 -4.28 -2.85 -7.27
N GLY A 119 -3.02 -2.95 -6.81
CA GLY A 119 -2.63 -3.87 -5.74
C GLY A 119 -3.29 -3.55 -4.41
N ILE A 120 -3.32 -2.27 -4.02
CA ILE A 120 -4.04 -1.81 -2.82
C ILE A 120 -5.54 -2.12 -2.93
N GLY A 121 -6.14 -1.84 -4.08
CA GLY A 121 -7.55 -2.12 -4.33
C GLY A 121 -7.89 -3.60 -4.23
N LEU A 122 -7.09 -4.47 -4.84
CA LEU A 122 -7.26 -5.92 -4.76
C LEU A 122 -7.08 -6.45 -3.34
N TYR A 123 -6.13 -5.90 -2.58
CA TYR A 123 -5.98 -6.24 -1.16
C TYR A 123 -7.24 -5.87 -0.37
N MET A 124 -7.76 -4.65 -0.57
CA MET A 124 -9.00 -4.17 0.07
C MET A 124 -10.22 -5.00 -0.31
N LEU A 125 -10.29 -5.44 -1.57
CA LEU A 125 -11.39 -6.25 -2.07
C LEU A 125 -11.36 -7.69 -1.53
N PHE A 126 -10.17 -8.29 -1.38
CA PHE A 126 -10.04 -9.73 -1.15
C PHE A 126 -9.55 -10.10 0.26
N ALA A 127 -8.60 -9.35 0.80
CA ALA A 127 -7.81 -9.77 1.96
C ALA A 127 -7.96 -8.88 3.20
N ASP A 128 -8.51 -7.66 3.06
CA ASP A 128 -8.57 -6.65 4.14
C ASP A 128 -9.56 -6.98 5.26
N GLY A 129 -10.43 -7.97 5.06
CA GLY A 129 -11.36 -8.48 6.09
C GLY A 129 -12.69 -7.72 6.18
N GLU A 130 -12.90 -6.74 5.31
CA GLU A 130 -14.17 -6.03 5.16
C GLU A 130 -15.26 -6.98 4.60
N SER A 131 -16.49 -6.88 5.12
CA SER A 131 -17.61 -7.69 4.61
C SER A 131 -18.24 -7.00 3.40
N ARG A 132 -18.28 -7.71 2.26
CA ARG A 132 -18.84 -7.19 0.99
C ARG A 132 -18.22 -5.82 0.60
N PRO A 133 -16.89 -5.73 0.43
CA PRO A 133 -16.24 -4.48 0.09
C PRO A 133 -16.63 -4.03 -1.33
N GLU A 134 -16.90 -2.74 -1.46
CA GLU A 134 -17.10 -2.08 -2.75
C GLU A 134 -15.89 -1.20 -3.07
N LEU A 135 -15.26 -1.45 -4.22
CA LEU A 135 -14.09 -0.70 -4.68
C LEU A 135 -14.44 0.09 -5.93
N TYR A 136 -14.26 1.41 -5.85
CA TYR A 136 -14.50 2.32 -6.97
C TYR A 136 -13.18 2.90 -7.50
N SER A 137 -13.02 2.88 -8.82
CA SER A 137 -11.96 3.65 -9.49
C SER A 137 -12.57 4.90 -10.13
N ALA A 138 -12.05 6.07 -9.78
CA ALA A 138 -12.54 7.35 -10.26
C ALA A 138 -11.40 8.19 -10.85
N ALA A 139 -11.69 8.90 -11.93
CA ALA A 139 -10.80 9.87 -12.57
C ALA A 139 -11.65 10.94 -13.26
N THR A 140 -11.03 12.06 -13.63
CA THR A 140 -11.70 13.12 -14.41
C THR A 140 -12.20 12.64 -15.77
N VAL A 141 -11.55 11.63 -16.35
CA VAL A 141 -11.96 11.00 -17.61
C VAL A 141 -12.21 9.51 -17.38
N LYS A 142 -13.40 9.02 -17.78
CA LYS A 142 -13.80 7.62 -17.58
C LYS A 142 -12.77 6.62 -18.09
N ASP A 143 -12.16 6.87 -19.24
CA ASP A 143 -11.15 5.96 -19.80
C ASP A 143 -9.87 5.90 -18.96
N GLN A 144 -9.54 6.95 -18.20
CA GLN A 144 -8.43 6.90 -17.24
C GLN A 144 -8.77 6.02 -16.03
N ALA A 145 -10.02 6.07 -15.55
CA ALA A 145 -10.49 5.17 -14.48
C ALA A 145 -10.50 3.70 -14.94
N LYS A 146 -10.90 3.44 -16.20
CA LYS A 146 -10.87 2.09 -16.78
C LYS A 146 -9.47 1.47 -16.80
N ILE A 147 -8.40 2.26 -16.90
CA ILE A 147 -7.03 1.72 -16.91
C ILE A 147 -6.74 1.01 -15.58
N CYS A 148 -7.06 1.64 -14.44
CA CYS A 148 -6.83 1.04 -13.13
C CYS A 148 -7.67 -0.22 -12.92
N PHE A 149 -8.93 -0.21 -13.36
CA PHE A 149 -9.80 -1.38 -13.29
C PHE A 149 -9.31 -2.52 -14.19
N ALA A 150 -8.95 -2.23 -15.44
CA ALA A 150 -8.42 -3.20 -16.38
C ALA A 150 -7.11 -3.83 -15.88
N ASP A 151 -6.21 -3.04 -15.29
CA ASP A 151 -5.00 -3.55 -14.67
C ASP A 151 -5.32 -4.54 -13.54
N ALA A 152 -6.29 -4.21 -12.67
CA ALA A 152 -6.72 -5.11 -11.60
C ALA A 152 -7.32 -6.43 -12.15
N VAL A 153 -8.18 -6.35 -13.18
CA VAL A 153 -8.76 -7.53 -13.85
C VAL A 153 -7.66 -8.44 -14.41
N GLU A 154 -6.68 -7.87 -15.10
CA GLU A 154 -5.58 -8.66 -15.67
C GLU A 154 -4.70 -9.28 -14.57
N ILE A 155 -4.49 -8.58 -13.45
CA ILE A 155 -3.76 -9.14 -12.30
C ILE A 155 -4.52 -10.34 -11.71
N VAL A 156 -5.85 -10.25 -11.58
CA VAL A 156 -6.68 -11.34 -11.09
C VAL A 156 -6.54 -12.57 -12.00
N LYS A 157 -6.64 -12.39 -13.32
CA LYS A 157 -6.48 -13.48 -14.31
C LYS A 157 -5.09 -14.11 -14.29
N ALA A 158 -4.05 -13.32 -14.01
CA ALA A 158 -2.65 -13.75 -13.99
C ALA A 158 -2.21 -14.41 -12.67
N THR A 159 -3.05 -14.40 -11.64
CA THR A 159 -2.72 -14.92 -10.30
C THR A 159 -3.75 -15.98 -9.85
N ASP A 160 -3.53 -16.56 -8.67
CA ASP A 160 -4.48 -17.51 -8.07
C ASP A 160 -5.80 -16.84 -7.64
N LEU A 161 -5.87 -15.51 -7.66
CA LEU A 161 -7.09 -14.76 -7.34
C LEU A 161 -8.26 -15.12 -8.26
N LYS A 162 -8.02 -15.54 -9.51
CA LYS A 162 -9.07 -16.01 -10.43
C LYS A 162 -9.90 -17.18 -9.90
N LYS A 163 -9.41 -17.91 -8.89
CA LYS A 163 -10.15 -19.00 -8.23
C LYS A 163 -11.23 -18.48 -7.27
N TYR A 164 -11.12 -17.21 -6.87
CA TYR A 164 -11.95 -16.60 -5.83
C TYR A 164 -12.69 -15.34 -6.29
N LEU A 165 -12.20 -14.68 -7.34
CA LEU A 165 -12.77 -13.45 -7.88
C LEU A 165 -13.24 -13.69 -9.32
N GLU A 166 -14.51 -13.34 -9.57
CA GLU A 166 -15.08 -13.28 -10.90
C GLU A 166 -14.87 -11.88 -11.49
N THR A 167 -14.42 -11.81 -12.73
CA THR A 167 -14.21 -10.54 -13.44
C THR A 167 -15.25 -10.39 -14.55
N VAL A 168 -16.15 -9.41 -14.40
CA VAL A 168 -17.13 -9.03 -15.44
C VAL A 168 -16.68 -7.69 -16.03
N ILE A 169 -16.56 -7.63 -17.35
CA ILE A 169 -16.08 -6.44 -18.11
C ILE A 169 -17.23 -5.81 -18.87
#